data_AF-A0A811VCU0-F1
#
_entry.id   AF-A0A811VCU0-F1
#
_cell.length_a   1.000
_cell.length_b   1.000
_cell.length_c   1.000
_cell.angle_alpha   90.00
_cell.angle_beta   90.00
_cell.angle_gamma   90.00
#
_symmetry.space_group_name_H-M   'P 1'
#
loop_
_entity.id
_entity.type
_entity.pdbx_description
1 polymer ?
#
loop_
_entity_poly.entity_id
_entity_poly.type
_entity_poly.pdbx_seq_one_letter_code
_entity_poly.pdbx_strand_id
1 'polypeptide(L)'
;MFMEPAEVKSYVKLYKTLDRTEDLPLFPVSERYLRPVKERVNLAREVDKLELKQRRTQSEIGWMKKHAEEMDMIIDGFNDESGSEQDEDAFVIERRRDRVHLENVRAQLRSLLTKPMFPKGFSFRYPTSTGQLQMLDINNPVGEADNGSAVNVMKAAIEDLKQAKKNRNKRRKQ
;
A
#
# COMPACT_ATOMS: atom_id res chain seq x y z
N MET A 1 10.78 -21.89 -10.18
CA MET A 1 10.26 -21.65 -11.55
C MET A 1 8.75 -21.88 -11.49
N PHE A 2 7.94 -20.85 -11.72
CA PHE A 2 6.48 -21.02 -11.78
C PHE A 2 6.10 -21.30 -13.23
N MET A 3 6.02 -22.57 -13.58
CA MET A 3 5.52 -23.02 -14.88
C MET A 3 4.46 -24.07 -14.64
N GLU A 4 3.38 -24.01 -15.41
CA GLU A 4 2.41 -25.09 -15.40
C GLU A 4 3.02 -26.35 -16.05
N PRO A 5 2.71 -27.58 -15.59
CA PRO A 5 3.25 -28.80 -16.19
C PRO A 5 3.04 -28.91 -17.71
N ALA A 6 1.99 -28.29 -18.23
CA ALA A 6 1.70 -28.23 -19.67
C ALA A 6 2.73 -27.39 -20.45
N GLU A 7 3.31 -26.37 -19.85
CA GLU A 7 4.20 -25.38 -20.50
C GLU A 7 5.66 -25.85 -20.61
N VAL A 8 6.05 -26.84 -19.79
CA VAL A 8 7.42 -27.36 -19.72
C VAL A 8 7.93 -27.84 -21.09
N LYS A 9 7.06 -28.47 -21.90
CA LYS A 9 7.44 -28.95 -23.24
C LYS A 9 7.75 -27.80 -24.20
N SER A 10 6.99 -26.71 -24.12
CA SER A 10 7.19 -25.51 -24.93
C SER A 10 8.46 -24.79 -24.51
N TYR A 11 8.70 -24.70 -23.20
CA TYR A 11 9.92 -24.14 -22.63
C TYR A 11 11.18 -24.87 -23.13
N VAL A 12 11.22 -26.20 -23.05
CA VAL A 12 12.36 -27.00 -23.49
C VAL A 12 12.62 -26.84 -25.00
N LYS A 13 11.56 -26.74 -25.81
CA LYS A 13 11.69 -26.46 -27.25
C LYS A 13 12.31 -25.09 -27.48
N LEU A 14 11.80 -24.04 -26.81
CA LEU A 14 12.31 -22.68 -26.92
C LEU A 14 13.79 -22.60 -26.55
N TYR A 15 14.15 -23.27 -25.45
CA TYR A 15 15.50 -23.32 -24.91
C TYR A 15 16.50 -23.94 -25.90
N LYS A 16 16.11 -25.06 -26.52
CA LYS A 16 16.88 -25.72 -27.58
C LYS A 16 16.98 -24.88 -28.84
N THR A 17 15.93 -24.16 -29.22
CA THR A 17 15.95 -23.31 -30.43
C THR A 17 16.79 -22.04 -30.25
N LEU A 18 16.88 -21.52 -29.03
CA LEU A 18 17.60 -20.28 -28.71
C LEU A 18 19.06 -20.53 -28.30
N ASP A 19 19.49 -21.79 -28.29
CA ASP A 19 20.82 -22.26 -27.85
C ASP A 19 21.28 -21.62 -26.54
N ARG A 20 20.33 -21.44 -25.61
CA ARG A 20 20.64 -20.94 -24.26
C ARG A 20 21.16 -22.09 -23.42
N THR A 21 22.26 -21.86 -22.73
CA THR A 21 22.87 -22.81 -21.77
C THR A 21 22.44 -22.54 -20.34
N GLU A 22 21.91 -21.35 -20.05
CA GLU A 22 21.43 -20.94 -18.72
C GLU A 22 19.90 -20.80 -18.66
N ASP A 23 19.30 -21.30 -17.58
CA ASP A 23 17.88 -21.16 -17.27
C ASP A 23 17.46 -19.69 -17.21
N LEU A 24 16.17 -19.41 -17.42
CA LEU A 24 15.68 -18.03 -17.27
C LEU A 24 15.98 -17.52 -15.86
N PRO A 25 16.58 -16.32 -15.73
CA PRO A 25 16.77 -15.71 -14.43
C PRO A 25 15.40 -15.51 -13.77
N LEU A 26 15.36 -15.71 -12.46
CA LEU A 26 14.17 -15.39 -11.68
C LEU A 26 13.82 -13.92 -11.88
N PHE A 27 12.52 -13.64 -12.03
CA PHE A 27 12.06 -12.27 -12.17
C PHE A 27 12.55 -11.45 -10.95
N PRO A 28 13.22 -10.30 -11.17
CA PRO A 28 13.80 -9.53 -10.07
C PRO A 28 12.68 -8.88 -9.26
N VAL A 29 12.25 -9.57 -8.20
CA VAL A 29 11.29 -9.02 -7.23
C VAL A 29 12.06 -8.25 -6.17
N SER A 30 11.75 -6.96 -6.03
CA SER A 30 12.32 -6.15 -4.96
C SER A 30 11.64 -6.47 -3.63
N GLU A 31 12.38 -7.12 -2.73
CA GLU A 31 11.87 -7.48 -1.40
C GLU A 31 11.47 -6.24 -0.58
N ARG A 32 12.14 -5.11 -0.82
CA ARG A 32 11.81 -3.81 -0.21
C ARG A 32 10.37 -3.38 -0.46
N TYR A 33 9.84 -3.64 -1.65
CA TYR A 33 8.44 -3.33 -1.99
C TYR A 33 7.50 -4.48 -1.65
N LEU A 34 7.97 -5.73 -1.70
CA LEU A 34 7.14 -6.89 -1.41
C LEU A 34 6.74 -6.98 0.06
N ARG A 35 7.65 -6.66 1.01
CA ARG A 35 7.36 -6.64 2.46
C ARG A 35 6.15 -5.75 2.81
N PRO A 36 6.14 -4.45 2.45
CA PRO A 36 5.03 -3.56 2.77
C PRO A 36 3.74 -3.90 2.01
N VAL A 37 3.82 -4.54 0.84
CA VAL A 37 2.64 -5.09 0.14
C VAL A 37 2.05 -6.25 0.94
N LYS A 38 2.89 -7.20 1.36
CA LYS A 38 2.46 -8.38 2.13
C LYS A 38 1.79 -7.98 3.45
N GLU A 39 2.34 -7.01 4.16
CA GLU A 39 1.75 -6.47 5.40
C GLU A 39 0.34 -5.92 5.16
N ARG A 40 0.14 -5.10 4.13
CA ARG A 40 -1.18 -4.55 3.78
C ARG A 40 -2.18 -5.64 3.40
N VAL A 41 -1.74 -6.61 2.60
CA VAL A 41 -2.61 -7.72 2.15
C VAL A 41 -3.03 -8.60 3.33
N ASN A 42 -2.12 -8.88 4.27
CA ASN A 42 -2.43 -9.66 5.46
C ASN A 42 -3.47 -8.96 6.33
N LEU A 43 -3.31 -7.65 6.58
CA LEU A 43 -4.29 -6.85 7.32
C LEU A 43 -5.64 -6.79 6.58
N ALA A 44 -5.64 -6.62 5.27
CA ALA A 44 -6.88 -6.63 4.48
C ALA A 44 -7.63 -7.97 4.58
N ARG A 45 -6.90 -9.10 4.57
CA ARG A 45 -7.50 -10.43 4.79
C ARG A 45 -8.06 -10.60 6.20
N GLU A 46 -7.43 -9.99 7.19
CA GLU A 46 -7.93 -10.01 8.56
C GLU A 46 -9.22 -9.20 8.70
N VAL A 47 -9.27 -8.00 8.12
CA VAL A 47 -10.49 -7.18 8.04
C VAL A 47 -11.61 -7.95 7.36
N ASP A 48 -11.37 -8.57 6.20
CA ASP A 48 -12.39 -9.32 5.46
C ASP A 48 -12.99 -10.47 6.30
N LYS A 49 -12.14 -11.21 7.03
CA LYS A 49 -12.59 -12.26 7.95
C LYS A 49 -13.46 -11.72 9.10
N LEU A 50 -13.03 -10.62 9.73
CA LEU A 50 -13.75 -10.00 10.84
C LEU A 50 -15.08 -9.38 10.38
N GLU A 51 -15.10 -8.71 9.21
CA GLU A 51 -16.31 -8.17 8.61
C GLU A 51 -17.31 -9.28 8.26
N LEU A 52 -16.83 -10.41 7.72
CA LEU A 52 -17.68 -11.56 7.44
C LEU A 52 -18.29 -12.14 8.73
N LYS A 53 -17.50 -12.28 9.81
CA LYS A 53 -17.99 -12.71 11.13
C LYS A 53 -19.07 -11.75 11.62
N GLN A 54 -18.81 -10.44 11.59
CA GLN A 54 -19.78 -9.44 12.02
C GLN A 54 -21.08 -9.49 11.20
N ARG A 55 -20.98 -9.54 9.86
CA ARG A 55 -22.16 -9.63 8.98
C ARG A 55 -23.03 -10.84 9.28
N ARG A 56 -22.43 -12.01 9.55
CA ARG A 56 -23.16 -13.22 9.93
C ARG A 56 -23.93 -13.01 11.24
N THR A 57 -23.25 -12.54 12.28
CA THR A 57 -23.92 -12.29 13.58
C THR A 57 -25.02 -11.23 13.49
N GLN A 58 -24.84 -10.18 12.67
CA GLN A 58 -25.87 -9.17 12.45
C GLN A 58 -27.07 -9.74 11.67
N SER A 59 -26.82 -10.62 10.70
CA SER A 59 -27.88 -11.29 9.95
C SER A 59 -28.70 -12.23 10.84
N GLU A 60 -28.05 -13.02 11.69
CA GLU A 60 -28.71 -13.91 12.66
C GLU A 60 -29.59 -13.12 13.63
N ILE A 61 -29.09 -11.99 14.12
CA ILE A 61 -29.86 -11.08 14.97
C ILE A 61 -31.03 -10.44 14.25
N GLY A 62 -30.82 -9.95 13.04
CA GLY A 62 -31.92 -9.39 12.24
C GLY A 62 -33.01 -10.43 11.99
N TRP A 63 -32.61 -11.68 11.74
CA TRP A 63 -33.53 -12.80 11.56
C TRP A 63 -34.31 -13.12 12.84
N MET A 64 -33.63 -13.22 13.98
CA MET A 64 -34.25 -13.49 15.28
C MET A 64 -35.19 -12.35 15.71
N LYS A 65 -34.79 -11.09 15.50
CA LYS A 65 -35.63 -9.91 15.78
C LYS A 65 -36.90 -9.93 14.95
N LYS A 66 -36.80 -10.23 13.65
CA LYS A 66 -37.95 -10.31 12.76
C LYS A 66 -38.94 -11.41 13.17
N HIS A 67 -38.44 -12.59 13.56
CA HIS A 67 -39.30 -13.68 14.02
C HIS A 67 -39.98 -13.36 15.34
N ALA A 68 -39.30 -12.67 16.26
CA ALA A 68 -39.89 -12.23 17.50
C ALA A 68 -41.05 -11.25 17.26
N GLU A 69 -40.85 -10.29 16.35
CA GLU A 69 -41.88 -9.35 15.93
C GLU A 69 -43.08 -10.05 15.28
N GLU A 70 -42.86 -11.05 14.40
CA GLU A 70 -43.93 -11.85 13.80
C GLU A 70 -44.74 -12.68 14.82
N MET A 71 -44.15 -12.99 15.98
CA MET A 71 -44.78 -13.75 17.06
C MET A 71 -45.29 -12.86 18.21
N ASP A 72 -45.30 -11.53 18.02
CA ASP A 72 -45.63 -10.53 19.05
C ASP A 72 -44.84 -10.72 20.37
N MET A 73 -43.61 -11.23 20.26
CA MET A 73 -42.70 -11.46 21.38
C MET A 73 -41.77 -10.25 21.58
N ILE A 74 -41.72 -9.74 22.81
CA ILE A 74 -40.72 -8.73 23.20
C ILE A 74 -39.50 -9.49 23.72
N ILE A 75 -38.39 -9.41 22.99
CA ILE A 75 -37.10 -9.96 23.44
C ILE A 75 -36.27 -8.82 24.05
N ASP A 76 -36.04 -8.92 25.36
CA ASP A 76 -35.14 -8.05 26.10
C ASP A 76 -33.68 -8.32 25.67
N GLY A 77 -32.87 -7.29 25.47
CA GLY A 77 -31.45 -7.41 25.08
C GLY A 77 -31.10 -7.19 23.59
N PHE A 78 -32.07 -7.00 22.68
CA PHE A 78 -31.75 -6.60 21.28
C PHE A 78 -31.33 -5.13 21.14
N ASN A 79 -31.73 -4.30 22.09
CA ASN A 79 -31.60 -2.85 22.01
C ASN A 79 -30.33 -2.31 22.69
N ASP A 80 -29.53 -3.17 23.31
CA ASP A 80 -28.40 -2.73 24.11
C ASP A 80 -27.14 -2.50 23.26
N GLU A 81 -27.17 -1.44 22.44
CA GLU A 81 -25.92 -0.83 21.96
C GLU A 81 -25.30 0.10 23.03
N SER A 82 -26.05 0.43 24.09
CA SER A 82 -25.70 1.49 25.07
C SER A 82 -25.64 1.02 26.53
N GLY A 83 -25.67 -0.28 26.80
CA GLY A 83 -25.67 -0.83 28.14
C GLY A 83 -24.33 -0.66 28.86
N SER A 84 -24.44 -0.40 30.16
CA SER A 84 -23.33 -0.23 31.10
C SER A 84 -22.72 -1.59 31.44
N GLU A 85 -21.39 -1.64 31.56
CA GLU A 85 -20.55 -2.85 31.72
C GLU A 85 -20.87 -3.76 32.93
N GLN A 86 -21.79 -3.39 33.80
CA GLN A 86 -22.01 -4.07 35.09
C GLN A 86 -23.01 -5.24 35.05
N ASP A 87 -23.93 -5.29 34.08
CA ASP A 87 -24.97 -6.34 33.99
C ASP A 87 -25.13 -6.92 32.56
N GLU A 88 -24.07 -6.90 31.77
CA GLU A 88 -24.10 -7.31 30.36
C GLU A 88 -23.82 -8.81 30.18
N ASP A 89 -24.62 -9.48 29.35
CA ASP A 89 -24.39 -10.87 28.95
C ASP A 89 -23.01 -11.06 28.31
N ALA A 90 -22.33 -12.18 28.61
CA ALA A 90 -21.00 -12.47 28.09
C ALA A 90 -20.92 -12.40 26.54
N PHE A 91 -22.03 -12.70 25.87
CA PHE A 91 -22.16 -12.62 24.41
C PHE A 91 -22.13 -11.17 23.89
N VAL A 92 -22.74 -10.22 24.60
CA VAL A 92 -22.75 -8.80 24.23
C VAL A 92 -21.36 -8.19 24.41
N ILE A 93 -20.68 -8.57 25.49
CA ILE A 93 -19.29 -8.15 25.76
C ILE A 93 -18.34 -8.65 24.67
N GLU A 94 -18.44 -9.93 24.28
CA GLU A 94 -17.60 -10.51 23.21
C GLU A 94 -17.84 -9.80 21.88
N ARG A 95 -19.10 -9.56 21.50
CA ARG A 95 -19.43 -8.81 20.29
C ARG A 95 -18.84 -7.40 20.31
N ARG A 96 -18.97 -6.67 21.42
CA ARG A 96 -18.42 -5.31 21.53
C ARG A 96 -16.90 -5.35 21.32
N ARG A 97 -16.21 -6.33 21.91
CA ARG A 97 -14.76 -6.53 21.70
C ARG A 97 -14.44 -6.83 20.24
N ASP A 98 -15.18 -7.70 19.58
CA ASP A 98 -15.00 -8.01 18.16
C ASP A 98 -15.17 -6.76 17.28
N ARG A 99 -16.18 -5.93 17.57
CA ARG A 99 -16.40 -4.66 16.85
C ARG A 99 -15.25 -3.68 17.04
N VAL A 100 -14.79 -3.49 18.29
CA VAL A 100 -13.64 -2.63 18.59
C VAL A 100 -12.38 -3.15 17.92
N HIS A 101 -12.16 -4.47 17.93
CA HIS A 101 -11.05 -5.11 17.25
C HIS A 101 -11.10 -4.85 15.74
N LEU A 102 -12.26 -5.00 15.11
CA LEU A 102 -12.43 -4.71 13.68
C LEU A 102 -12.09 -3.25 13.36
N GLU A 103 -12.60 -2.29 14.15
CA GLU A 103 -12.29 -0.87 13.94
C GLU A 103 -10.79 -0.56 14.12
N ASN A 104 -10.13 -1.21 15.07
CA ASN A 104 -8.68 -1.08 15.28
C ASN A 104 -7.88 -1.58 14.06
N VAL A 105 -8.17 -2.78 13.56
CA VAL A 105 -7.47 -3.36 12.38
C VAL A 105 -7.77 -2.52 11.13
N ARG A 106 -9.01 -2.03 10.99
CA ARG A 106 -9.40 -1.13 9.90
C ARG A 106 -8.66 0.20 9.95
N ALA A 107 -8.46 0.77 11.15
CA ALA A 107 -7.67 1.98 11.33
C ALA A 107 -6.19 1.74 10.98
N GLN A 108 -5.61 0.60 11.37
CA GLN A 108 -4.25 0.21 11.00
C GLN A 108 -4.11 0.04 9.47
N LEU A 109 -5.06 -0.59 8.80
CA LEU A 109 -5.05 -0.72 7.35
C LEU A 109 -5.14 0.64 6.67
N ARG A 110 -6.03 1.53 7.13
CA ARG A 110 -6.17 2.90 6.59
C ARG A 110 -4.88 3.71 6.72
N SER A 111 -4.18 3.62 7.85
CA SER A 111 -2.92 4.34 8.06
C SER A 111 -1.83 3.85 7.10
N LEU A 112 -1.72 2.54 6.88
CA LEU A 112 -0.78 1.96 5.93
C LEU A 112 -1.11 2.30 4.47
N LEU A 113 -2.40 2.35 4.11
CA LEU A 113 -2.84 2.73 2.76
C LEU A 113 -2.55 4.20 2.45
N THR A 114 -2.56 5.06 3.48
CA THR A 114 -2.23 6.48 3.33
C THR A 114 -0.74 6.69 3.04
N LYS A 115 0.13 5.79 3.53
CA LYS A 115 1.58 5.86 3.29
C LYS A 115 1.93 5.39 1.86
N PRO A 116 2.57 6.23 1.03
CA PRO A 116 2.97 5.83 -0.32
C PRO A 116 4.04 4.74 -0.27
N MET A 117 3.87 3.66 -1.04
CA MET A 117 4.87 2.59 -1.15
C MET A 117 5.97 2.89 -2.16
N PHE A 118 5.63 3.65 -3.20
CA PHE A 118 6.54 3.98 -4.30
C PHE A 118 6.93 5.46 -4.22
N PRO A 119 8.17 5.81 -4.59
CA PRO A 119 8.61 7.20 -4.62
C PRO A 119 7.75 8.02 -5.59
N LYS A 120 7.39 9.24 -5.19
CA LYS A 120 6.64 10.17 -6.04
C LYS A 120 7.50 10.48 -7.28
N GLY A 121 6.95 10.23 -8.48
CA GLY A 121 7.66 10.42 -9.76
C GLY A 121 8.03 9.12 -10.50
N PHE A 122 7.83 7.95 -9.90
CA PHE A 122 8.06 6.68 -10.59
C PHE A 122 6.90 6.34 -11.54
N SER A 123 7.10 6.57 -12.83
CA SER A 123 6.18 6.16 -13.89
C SER A 123 6.67 4.88 -14.54
N PHE A 124 6.00 3.76 -14.29
CA PHE A 124 6.23 2.51 -15.02
C PHE A 124 5.95 2.64 -16.53
N ARG A 125 5.33 3.74 -16.99
CA ARG A 125 5.08 3.95 -18.43
C ARG A 125 6.35 4.22 -19.22
N TYR A 126 7.37 4.78 -18.59
CA TYR A 126 8.64 5.07 -19.25
C TYR A 126 9.81 4.77 -18.30
N PRO A 127 10.19 3.48 -18.15
CA PRO A 127 11.34 3.08 -17.33
C PRO A 127 12.67 3.75 -17.75
N THR A 128 12.72 4.29 -18.96
CA THR A 128 13.91 4.83 -19.63
C THR A 128 13.70 6.22 -20.24
N SER A 129 12.71 7.02 -19.81
CA SER A 129 12.48 8.35 -20.41
C SER A 129 13.70 9.28 -20.35
N THR A 130 14.63 9.04 -19.41
CA THR A 130 15.90 9.75 -19.24
C THR A 130 17.08 9.07 -19.93
N GLY A 131 16.86 8.02 -20.73
CA GLY A 131 17.90 7.29 -21.47
C GLY A 131 18.70 6.28 -20.65
N GLN A 132 18.45 6.16 -19.35
CA GLN A 132 19.08 5.17 -18.49
C GLN A 132 18.02 4.42 -17.68
N LEU A 133 18.18 3.10 -17.55
CA LEU A 133 17.44 2.32 -16.56
C LEU A 133 17.87 2.82 -15.18
N GLN A 134 17.06 3.70 -14.57
CA GLN A 134 17.21 4.04 -13.16
C GLN A 134 16.85 2.80 -12.34
N MET A 135 17.86 1.94 -12.17
CA MET A 135 17.85 0.95 -11.12
C MET A 135 17.77 1.72 -9.81
N LEU A 136 16.72 1.47 -9.04
CA LEU A 136 16.52 2.11 -7.75
C LEU A 136 17.74 1.78 -6.87
N ASP A 137 18.61 2.77 -6.63
CA ASP A 137 19.82 2.55 -5.84
C ASP A 137 19.44 2.26 -4.38
N ILE A 138 19.88 1.11 -3.87
CA ILE A 138 19.34 0.45 -2.68
C ILE A 138 19.95 1.03 -1.39
N ASN A 139 21.10 1.71 -1.47
CA ASN A 139 21.87 2.15 -0.30
C ASN A 139 21.83 3.65 -0.02
N ASN A 140 21.20 4.45 -0.87
CA ASN A 140 21.04 5.87 -0.60
C ASN A 140 19.63 6.10 -0.05
N PRO A 141 19.44 6.45 1.24
CA PRO A 141 18.20 7.12 1.62
C PRO A 141 18.12 8.31 0.69
N VAL A 142 17.04 8.41 -0.10
CA VAL A 142 16.78 9.47 -1.07
C VAL A 142 17.38 10.77 -0.51
N GLY A 143 18.61 11.07 -0.94
CA GLY A 143 19.28 12.29 -0.56
C GLY A 143 18.33 13.33 -1.07
N GLU A 144 17.84 14.15 -0.15
CA GLU A 144 16.94 15.28 -0.36
C GLU A 144 17.12 15.77 -1.79
N ALA A 145 16.29 15.25 -2.70
CA ALA A 145 16.19 15.82 -4.02
C ALA A 145 15.43 17.09 -3.72
N ASP A 146 16.24 18.11 -3.45
CA ASP A 146 15.89 19.42 -2.96
C ASP A 146 14.48 19.76 -3.43
N ASN A 147 13.57 19.84 -2.46
CA ASN A 147 12.36 20.65 -2.61
C ASN A 147 12.71 22.15 -2.74
N GLY A 148 13.96 22.49 -3.03
CA GLY A 148 14.40 23.74 -3.63
C GLY A 148 13.77 23.90 -5.00
N SER A 149 12.50 24.31 -4.98
CA SER A 149 11.76 25.01 -6.02
C SER A 149 12.67 25.47 -7.15
N ALA A 150 12.37 25.07 -8.39
CA ALA A 150 13.10 25.48 -9.61
C ALA A 150 13.42 27.00 -9.65
N VAL A 151 12.65 27.80 -8.93
CA VAL A 151 12.86 29.23 -8.67
C VAL A 151 14.22 29.52 -7.99
N ASN A 152 14.68 28.70 -7.05
CA ASN A 152 15.96 28.87 -6.35
C ASN A 152 17.15 28.54 -7.24
N VAL A 153 17.06 27.46 -8.04
CA VAL A 153 18.07 27.13 -9.07
C VAL A 153 18.17 28.26 -10.10
N MET A 154 17.03 28.82 -10.52
CA MET A 154 16.99 29.95 -11.44
C MET A 154 17.58 31.23 -10.83
N LYS A 155 17.31 31.52 -9.55
CA LYS A 155 17.88 32.67 -8.84
C LYS A 155 19.41 32.59 -8.74
N ALA A 156 19.95 31.42 -8.38
CA ALA A 156 21.40 31.21 -8.32
C ALA A 156 22.08 31.43 -9.68
N ALA A 157 21.49 30.87 -10.75
CA ALA A 157 21.99 31.06 -12.11
C ALA A 157 21.97 32.55 -12.56
N ILE A 158 20.95 33.30 -12.14
CA ILE A 158 20.85 34.74 -12.44
C ILE A 158 21.94 35.54 -11.69
N GLU A 159 22.24 35.20 -10.44
CA GLU A 159 23.28 35.85 -9.66
C GLU A 159 24.68 35.60 -10.23
N ASP A 160 24.97 34.37 -10.67
CA ASP A 160 26.22 34.02 -11.34
C ASP A 160 26.41 34.78 -12.66
N LEU A 161 25.35 34.93 -13.45
CA LEU A 161 25.35 35.75 -14.66
C LEU A 161 25.64 37.23 -14.36
N LYS A 162 25.13 37.75 -13.24
CA LYS A 162 25.33 39.12 -12.80
C LYS A 162 26.77 39.35 -12.32
N GLN A 163 27.33 38.40 -11.58
CA GLN A 163 28.74 38.37 -11.16
C GLN A 163 29.68 38.31 -12.38
N ALA A 164 29.41 37.43 -13.33
CA ALA A 164 30.19 37.28 -14.56
C ALA A 164 30.19 38.57 -15.41
N LYS A 165 29.04 39.24 -15.55
CA LYS A 165 28.95 40.54 -16.24
C LYS A 165 29.73 41.64 -15.53
N LYS A 166 29.69 41.69 -14.19
CA LYS A 166 30.45 42.66 -13.38
C LYS A 166 31.96 42.47 -13.56
N ASN A 167 32.41 41.22 -13.57
CA ASN A 167 33.82 40.88 -13.78
C ASN A 167 34.27 41.19 -15.22
N ARG A 168 33.43 40.97 -16.23
CA ARG A 168 33.70 41.37 -17.62
C ARG A 168 33.87 42.88 -17.77
N ASN A 169 33.02 43.68 -17.12
CA ASN A 169 33.14 45.15 -17.19
C ASN A 169 34.37 45.70 -16.47
N LYS A 170 34.81 45.07 -15.38
CA LYS A 170 36.07 45.43 -14.72
C LYS A 170 37.29 45.20 -15.61
N ARG A 171 37.32 44.09 -16.37
CA ARG A 171 38.42 43.76 -17.29
C ARG A 171 38.50 44.69 -18.51
N ARG A 172 37.42 45.37 -18.88
CA ARG A 172 37.39 46.35 -19.99
C ARG A 172 37.77 47.77 -19.55
N LYS A 173 37.95 48.00 -18.26
CA LYS A 173 38.26 49.31 -17.66
C LYS A 173 39.72 49.42 -17.20
N GLN A 174 40.51 48.36 -17.39
CA GLN A 174 41.97 48.36 -17.32
C GLN A 174 42.57 48.35 -18.72
#